data_AF-A0A0D0D485-F1
#
_entry.id   AF-A0A0D0D485-F1
#
_cell.length_a   1.000
_cell.length_b   1.000
_cell.length_c   1.000
_cell.angle_alpha   90.00
_cell.angle_beta   90.00
_cell.angle_gamma   90.00
#
_symmetry.space_group_name_H-M   'P 1'
#
loop_
_entity.id
_entity.type
_entity.pdbx_description
1 polymer ?
#
loop_
_entity_poly.entity_id
_entity_poly.type
_entity_poly.pdbx_seq_one_letter_code
_entity_poly.pdbx_strand_id
1 'polypeptide(L)'
;APPSKHSQTKSTSHSGLVQDGTTAEGSAKESKYKNSDLPPGAITGNKWCSVLVPTYAKWNSMLNICWGTKNSQEIEVLQLLWDVVYKHTIPAMIQGDDPIYTTATQRITEWQGGFMSASISMIHSLINSDERFSSPQGQCGLANFRLEGNQMWKSPFILQTFAAHIHFIQGAMDIPINTGLKDRHGYPKAALSLAGAAACIQITSFL
;
A
#
# COMPACT_ATOMS: atom_id res chain seq x y z
N ALA A 1 -48.27 -6.38 1.60
CA ALA A 1 -48.50 -6.72 0.18
C ALA A 1 -48.82 -5.43 -0.59
N PRO A 2 -48.47 -5.31 -1.89
CA PRO A 2 -47.65 -4.20 -2.46
C PRO A 2 -48.49 -3.25 -3.37
N PRO A 3 -47.91 -2.33 -4.21
CA PRO A 3 -47.08 -2.69 -5.38
C PRO A 3 -45.83 -1.82 -5.66
N SER A 4 -44.90 -2.50 -6.34
CA SER A 4 -43.73 -2.02 -7.09
C SER A 4 -44.13 -1.38 -8.43
N LYS A 5 -43.40 -0.34 -8.89
CA LYS A 5 -43.21 0.00 -10.31
C LYS A 5 -41.84 0.65 -10.55
N HIS A 6 -41.00 -0.06 -11.31
CA HIS A 6 -39.80 0.45 -12.00
C HIS A 6 -40.18 1.42 -13.13
N SER A 7 -39.31 2.39 -13.43
CA SER A 7 -39.13 2.93 -14.78
C SER A 7 -37.67 3.32 -15.02
N GLN A 8 -37.03 2.59 -15.95
CA GLN A 8 -35.77 2.92 -16.61
C GLN A 8 -35.99 4.04 -17.63
N THR A 9 -35.00 4.90 -17.83
CA THR A 9 -34.92 5.76 -19.03
C THR A 9 -33.66 5.40 -19.80
N LYS A 10 -33.85 4.70 -20.93
CA LYS A 10 -32.89 4.59 -22.03
C LYS A 10 -32.84 5.94 -22.75
N SER A 11 -31.65 6.47 -23.01
CA SER A 11 -31.46 7.50 -24.03
C SER A 11 -30.77 6.87 -25.23
N THR A 12 -31.48 6.87 -26.34
CA THR A 12 -31.07 6.34 -27.65
C THR A 12 -30.53 7.50 -28.49
N SER A 13 -29.42 7.24 -29.16
CA SER A 13 -28.72 8.10 -30.12
C SER A 13 -29.52 8.44 -31.38
N HIS A 14 -29.32 9.64 -31.92
CA HIS A 14 -29.52 10.07 -33.32
C HIS A 14 -28.39 11.11 -33.58
N SER A 15 -27.42 11.03 -34.50
CA SER A 15 -27.29 10.68 -35.93
C SER A 15 -27.03 11.93 -36.81
N GLY A 16 -25.87 11.95 -37.50
CA GLY A 16 -25.49 12.84 -38.62
C GLY A 16 -24.65 14.06 -38.20
N LEU A 17 -23.53 14.47 -38.82
CA LEU A 17 -22.86 14.20 -40.11
C LEU A 17 -21.39 14.71 -40.03
N VAL A 18 -20.43 13.93 -40.57
CA VAL A 18 -19.18 14.22 -41.34
C VAL A 18 -18.77 15.72 -41.46
N GLN A 19 -17.53 16.24 -41.34
CA GLN A 19 -16.10 15.84 -41.31
C GLN A 19 -15.34 17.05 -40.71
N ASP A 20 -14.25 16.87 -39.96
CA ASP A 20 -12.93 17.45 -40.29
C ASP A 20 -11.87 17.00 -39.26
N GLY A 21 -10.64 16.82 -39.71
CA GLY A 21 -9.55 16.22 -38.97
C GLY A 21 -9.03 17.07 -37.82
N THR A 22 -8.95 16.47 -36.64
CA THR A 22 -7.86 16.67 -35.66
C THR A 22 -7.95 15.46 -34.73
N THR A 23 -7.01 14.54 -34.89
CA THR A 23 -6.84 13.40 -33.97
C THR A 23 -6.34 13.95 -32.64
N ALA A 24 -7.24 14.50 -31.84
CA ALA A 24 -6.99 14.74 -30.43
C ALA A 24 -7.00 13.36 -29.77
N GLU A 25 -5.81 12.90 -29.37
CA GLU A 25 -5.62 11.78 -28.46
C GLU A 25 -6.64 11.91 -27.33
N GLY A 26 -7.68 11.07 -27.41
CA GLY A 26 -8.52 10.82 -26.27
C GLY A 26 -7.60 10.27 -25.20
N SER A 27 -7.35 11.07 -24.16
CA SER A 27 -6.89 10.57 -22.88
C SER A 27 -7.89 9.51 -22.46
N ALA A 28 -7.60 8.27 -22.85
CA ALA A 28 -8.23 7.10 -22.29
C ALA A 28 -7.96 7.22 -20.80
N LYS A 29 -9.02 7.46 -20.03
CA LYS A 29 -8.96 7.29 -18.58
C LYS A 29 -8.45 5.87 -18.38
N GLU A 30 -7.18 5.73 -18.00
CA GLU A 30 -6.62 4.44 -17.61
C GLU A 30 -7.56 3.85 -16.59
N SER A 31 -8.31 2.82 -16.98
CA SER A 31 -9.19 2.14 -16.07
C SER A 31 -8.28 1.46 -15.05
N LYS A 32 -8.25 1.99 -13.81
CA LYS A 32 -7.55 1.33 -12.71
C LYS A 32 -7.99 -0.13 -12.67
N TYR A 33 -7.02 -1.04 -12.80
CA TYR A 33 -7.26 -2.47 -12.66
C TYR A 33 -7.90 -2.77 -11.30
N LYS A 34 -8.74 -3.80 -11.29
CA LYS A 34 -9.42 -4.32 -10.10
C LYS A 34 -9.05 -5.78 -9.92
N ASN A 35 -9.39 -6.34 -8.76
CA ASN A 35 -9.21 -7.77 -8.49
C ASN A 35 -9.90 -8.68 -9.53
N SER A 36 -10.93 -8.20 -10.24
CA SER A 36 -11.61 -8.92 -11.32
C SER A 36 -10.76 -9.10 -12.58
N ASP A 37 -9.74 -8.26 -12.74
CA ASP A 37 -8.86 -8.23 -13.92
C ASP A 37 -7.62 -9.11 -13.72
N LEU A 38 -7.48 -9.71 -12.53
CA LEU A 38 -6.45 -10.70 -12.23
C LEU A 38 -6.72 -12.00 -13.01
N PRO A 39 -5.66 -12.80 -13.28
CA PRO A 39 -5.81 -14.08 -13.96
C PRO A 39 -6.87 -15.00 -13.31
N PRO A 40 -7.62 -15.78 -14.11
CA PRO A 40 -8.56 -16.75 -13.59
C PRO A 40 -7.92 -17.68 -12.55
N GLY A 41 -8.60 -17.84 -11.41
CA GLY A 41 -8.12 -18.65 -10.30
C GLY A 41 -7.26 -17.92 -9.26
N ALA A 42 -6.78 -16.69 -9.55
CA ALA A 42 -5.95 -15.93 -8.61
C ALA A 42 -6.70 -15.61 -7.29
N ILE A 43 -7.98 -15.27 -7.40
CA ILE A 43 -8.82 -14.96 -6.24
C ILE A 43 -9.39 -16.20 -5.53
N THR A 44 -9.19 -17.41 -6.09
CA THR A 44 -9.74 -18.64 -5.52
C THR A 44 -9.12 -18.92 -4.15
N GLY A 45 -9.98 -19.21 -3.17
CA GLY A 45 -9.56 -19.48 -1.79
C GLY A 45 -8.92 -18.25 -1.12
N ASN A 46 -9.19 -17.05 -1.61
CA ASN A 46 -8.67 -15.78 -1.10
C ASN A 46 -7.13 -15.65 -1.14
N LYS A 47 -6.42 -16.53 -1.89
CA LYS A 47 -4.95 -16.58 -1.91
C LYS A 47 -4.30 -15.24 -2.24
N TRP A 48 -4.88 -14.49 -3.18
CA TRP A 48 -4.44 -13.14 -3.51
C TRP A 48 -4.35 -12.24 -2.27
N CYS A 49 -5.44 -12.09 -1.52
CA CYS A 49 -5.52 -11.16 -0.39
C CYS A 49 -4.95 -11.75 0.92
N SER A 50 -5.03 -13.06 1.14
CA SER A 50 -4.61 -13.68 2.41
C SER A 50 -3.19 -14.22 2.41
N VAL A 51 -2.54 -14.33 1.24
CA VAL A 51 -1.19 -14.89 1.13
C VAL A 51 -0.29 -13.98 0.30
N LEU A 52 -0.63 -13.71 -0.97
CA LEU A 52 0.28 -13.00 -1.87
C LEU A 52 0.50 -11.55 -1.44
N VAL A 53 -0.57 -10.78 -1.26
CA VAL A 53 -0.49 -9.38 -0.81
C VAL A 53 0.22 -9.26 0.55
N PRO A 54 -0.12 -10.05 1.58
CA PRO A 54 0.64 -10.09 2.85
C PRO A 54 2.13 -10.41 2.67
N THR A 55 2.47 -11.38 1.82
CA THR A 55 3.88 -11.74 1.55
C THR A 55 4.63 -10.62 0.86
N TYR A 56 4.00 -9.97 -0.11
CA TYR A 56 4.58 -8.83 -0.82
C TYR A 56 4.77 -7.62 0.10
N ALA A 57 3.85 -7.40 1.03
CA ALA A 57 3.95 -6.36 2.03
C ALA A 57 5.02 -6.65 3.09
N LYS A 58 5.14 -7.90 3.52
CA LYS A 58 6.24 -8.36 4.37
C LYS A 58 7.59 -8.09 3.71
N TRP A 59 7.76 -8.45 2.45
CA TRP A 59 8.97 -8.14 1.70
C TRP A 59 9.23 -6.63 1.59
N ASN A 60 8.20 -5.84 1.21
CA ASN A 60 8.31 -4.37 1.16
C ASN A 60 8.73 -3.79 2.51
N SER A 61 8.23 -4.33 3.61
CA SER A 61 8.58 -3.90 4.96
C SER A 61 10.03 -4.20 5.37
N MET A 62 10.75 -5.03 4.62
CA MET A 62 12.17 -5.33 4.85
C MET A 62 13.10 -4.39 4.07
N LEU A 63 12.57 -3.63 3.11
CA LEU A 63 13.37 -2.71 2.31
C LEU A 63 13.88 -1.54 3.17
N ASN A 64 15.08 -1.05 2.84
CA ASN A 64 15.65 0.11 3.52
C ASN A 64 15.10 1.44 2.99
N ILE A 65 14.24 1.39 1.97
CA ILE A 65 13.63 2.55 1.32
C ILE A 65 12.16 2.56 1.70
N CYS A 66 11.69 3.66 2.27
CA CYS A 66 10.31 3.77 2.79
C CYS A 66 9.25 3.83 1.68
N TRP A 67 9.66 4.07 0.42
CA TRP A 67 8.77 4.44 -0.69
C TRP A 67 9.28 3.88 -2.02
N GLY A 68 8.96 2.62 -2.29
CA GLY A 68 9.21 1.97 -3.58
C GLY A 68 10.68 1.66 -3.88
N THR A 69 10.89 0.64 -4.68
CA THR A 69 12.15 0.34 -5.35
C THR A 69 12.08 0.79 -6.82
N LYS A 70 13.09 0.46 -7.62
CA LYS A 70 12.97 0.59 -9.07
C LYS A 70 12.01 -0.50 -9.57
N ASN A 71 11.04 -0.14 -10.41
CA ASN A 71 9.98 -1.03 -10.93
C ASN A 71 10.49 -2.42 -11.35
N SER A 72 11.71 -2.52 -11.91
CA SER A 72 12.29 -3.81 -12.33
C SER A 72 12.46 -4.82 -11.19
N GLN A 73 12.91 -4.37 -10.01
CA GLN A 73 13.12 -5.27 -8.87
C GLN A 73 11.79 -5.75 -8.28
N GLU A 74 10.79 -4.85 -8.23
CA GLU A 74 9.44 -5.22 -7.77
C GLU A 74 8.77 -6.24 -8.67
N ILE A 75 8.89 -6.09 -9.99
CA ILE A 75 8.36 -7.05 -10.95
C ILE A 75 8.99 -8.43 -10.75
N GLU A 76 10.33 -8.49 -10.62
CA GLU A 76 11.05 -9.75 -10.38
C GLU A 76 10.61 -10.42 -9.08
N VAL A 77 10.49 -9.65 -7.98
CA VAL A 77 10.03 -10.18 -6.69
C VAL A 77 8.60 -10.67 -6.80
N LEU A 78 7.71 -9.86 -7.38
CA LEU A 78 6.30 -10.20 -7.48
C LEU A 78 6.09 -11.45 -8.34
N GLN A 79 6.91 -11.63 -9.38
CA GLN A 79 6.91 -12.85 -10.20
C GLN A 79 7.30 -14.07 -9.35
N LEU A 80 8.39 -13.99 -8.58
CA LEU A 80 8.81 -15.06 -7.67
C LEU A 80 7.73 -15.38 -6.64
N LEU A 81 7.10 -14.37 -6.05
CA LEU A 81 6.02 -14.55 -5.08
C LEU A 81 4.80 -15.20 -5.72
N TRP A 82 4.43 -14.78 -6.92
CA TRP A 82 3.34 -15.37 -7.69
C TRP A 82 3.59 -16.86 -7.91
N ASP A 83 4.78 -17.19 -8.42
CA ASP A 83 5.19 -18.57 -8.71
C ASP A 83 5.17 -19.46 -7.47
N VAL A 84 5.63 -18.94 -6.32
CA VAL A 84 5.63 -19.66 -5.04
C VAL A 84 4.20 -19.86 -4.50
N VAL A 85 3.37 -18.80 -4.49
CA VAL A 85 2.01 -18.85 -3.91
C VAL A 85 1.08 -19.72 -4.75
N TYR A 86 1.18 -19.64 -6.07
CA TYR A 86 0.36 -20.41 -7.00
C TYR A 86 1.02 -21.70 -7.47
N LYS A 87 2.26 -21.99 -7.08
CA LYS A 87 2.97 -23.23 -7.43
C LYS A 87 2.95 -23.51 -8.94
N HIS A 88 3.09 -22.44 -9.73
CA HIS A 88 2.98 -22.45 -11.20
C HIS A 88 1.65 -23.03 -11.76
N THR A 89 0.58 -23.16 -10.97
CA THR A 89 -0.72 -23.63 -11.48
C THR A 89 -1.47 -22.56 -12.26
N ILE A 90 -1.12 -21.29 -12.05
CA ILE A 90 -1.69 -20.14 -12.76
C ILE A 90 -0.55 -19.46 -13.52
N PRO A 91 -0.39 -19.72 -14.83
CA PRO A 91 0.69 -19.13 -15.61
C PRO A 91 0.45 -17.63 -15.74
N ALA A 92 1.45 -16.83 -15.34
CA ALA A 92 1.46 -15.39 -15.53
C ALA A 92 2.90 -14.91 -15.72
N MET A 93 3.05 -13.89 -16.57
CA MET A 93 4.29 -13.14 -16.74
C MET A 93 3.99 -11.69 -16.36
N ILE A 94 4.59 -11.24 -15.26
CA ILE A 94 4.34 -9.92 -14.67
C ILE A 94 5.15 -8.86 -15.42
N GLN A 95 4.50 -7.74 -15.72
CA GLN A 95 5.03 -6.56 -16.42
C GLN A 95 4.64 -5.28 -15.67
N GLY A 96 5.28 -4.15 -15.96
CA GLY A 96 5.13 -2.90 -15.18
C GLY A 96 3.75 -2.23 -15.26
N ASP A 97 2.87 -2.70 -16.13
CA ASP A 97 1.53 -2.18 -16.40
C ASP A 97 0.45 -3.29 -16.41
N ASP A 98 0.81 -4.50 -15.94
CA ASP A 98 -0.13 -5.60 -15.92
C ASP A 98 -1.06 -5.54 -14.69
N PRO A 99 -2.22 -6.23 -14.72
CA PRO A 99 -3.19 -6.21 -13.63
C PRO A 99 -2.64 -6.69 -12.28
N ILE A 100 -1.75 -7.68 -12.27
CA ILE A 100 -1.11 -8.24 -11.07
C ILE A 100 -0.21 -7.19 -10.44
N TYR A 101 0.74 -6.64 -11.22
CA TYR A 101 1.64 -5.61 -10.72
C TYR A 101 0.88 -4.38 -10.22
N THR A 102 -0.02 -3.84 -11.04
CA THR A 102 -0.74 -2.60 -10.69
C THR A 102 -1.62 -2.79 -9.45
N THR A 103 -2.33 -3.91 -9.36
CA THR A 103 -3.19 -4.19 -8.20
C THR A 103 -2.34 -4.45 -6.95
N ALA A 104 -1.24 -5.20 -7.04
CA ALA A 104 -0.35 -5.44 -5.91
C ALA A 104 0.24 -4.12 -5.39
N THR A 105 0.77 -3.28 -6.28
CA THR A 105 1.31 -1.97 -5.93
C THR A 105 0.25 -1.06 -5.33
N GLN A 106 -0.97 -1.07 -5.85
CA GLN A 106 -2.08 -0.36 -5.22
C GLN A 106 -2.31 -0.83 -3.78
N ARG A 107 -2.30 -2.14 -3.51
CA ARG A 107 -2.48 -2.68 -2.15
C ARG A 107 -1.36 -2.27 -1.20
N ILE A 108 -0.12 -2.22 -1.68
CA ILE A 108 1.01 -1.74 -0.89
C ILE A 108 0.86 -0.24 -0.58
N THR A 109 0.48 0.57 -1.56
CA THR A 109 0.22 2.00 -1.36
C THR A 109 -0.93 2.24 -0.38
N GLU A 110 -2.02 1.48 -0.47
CA GLU A 110 -3.14 1.52 0.48
C GLU A 110 -2.68 1.17 1.90
N TRP A 111 -1.88 0.11 2.04
CA TRP A 111 -1.30 -0.29 3.33
C TRP A 111 -0.38 0.81 3.91
N GLN A 112 0.54 1.35 3.11
CA GLN A 112 1.43 2.45 3.52
C GLN A 112 0.64 3.70 3.91
N GLY A 113 -0.37 4.07 3.12
CA GLY A 113 -1.23 5.22 3.38
C GLY A 113 -2.03 5.08 4.67
N GLY A 114 -2.59 3.89 4.93
CA GLY A 114 -3.29 3.59 6.19
C GLY A 114 -2.37 3.73 7.41
N PHE A 115 -1.14 3.22 7.30
CA PHE A 115 -0.13 3.29 8.35
C PHE A 115 0.33 4.73 8.63
N MET A 116 0.58 5.52 7.57
CA MET A 116 0.94 6.93 7.68
C MET A 116 -0.20 7.75 8.30
N SER A 117 -1.43 7.58 7.80
CA SER A 117 -2.60 8.31 8.28
C SER A 117 -2.87 8.06 9.76
N ALA A 118 -2.77 6.79 10.20
CA ALA A 118 -2.89 6.43 11.61
C ALA A 118 -1.79 7.10 12.45
N SER A 119 -0.53 7.05 11.98
CA SER A 119 0.61 7.65 12.68
C SER A 119 0.47 9.17 12.83
N ILE A 120 0.08 9.88 11.77
CA ILE A 120 -0.18 11.33 11.78
C ILE A 120 -1.31 11.66 12.78
N SER A 121 -2.43 10.95 12.70
CA SER A 121 -3.58 11.17 13.58
C SER A 121 -3.21 11.04 15.06
N MET A 122 -2.34 10.07 15.39
CA MET A 122 -1.84 9.88 16.74
C MET A 122 -0.90 11.01 17.21
N ILE A 123 0.03 11.45 16.35
CA ILE A 123 0.93 12.56 16.67
C ILE A 123 0.11 13.81 16.93
N HIS A 124 -0.90 14.08 16.10
CA HIS A 124 -1.81 15.20 16.29
C HIS A 124 -2.58 15.08 17.61
N SER A 125 -3.08 13.88 17.96
CA SER A 125 -3.72 13.65 19.26
C SER A 125 -2.78 13.90 20.44
N LEU A 126 -1.49 13.53 20.32
CA LEU A 126 -0.50 13.75 21.37
C LEU A 126 -0.18 15.24 21.53
N ILE A 127 0.02 15.95 20.41
CA ILE A 127 0.25 17.40 20.40
C ILE A 127 -0.92 18.14 21.06
N ASN A 128 -2.15 17.72 20.77
CA ASN A 128 -3.35 18.34 21.34
C ASN A 128 -3.64 17.93 22.79
N SER A 129 -3.00 16.87 23.30
CA SER A 129 -3.19 16.41 24.68
C SER A 129 -2.40 17.22 25.71
N ASP A 130 -1.40 17.99 25.28
CA ASP A 130 -0.51 18.74 26.15
C ASP A 130 -0.11 20.06 25.48
N GLU A 131 -0.53 21.18 26.08
CA GLU A 131 -0.31 22.54 25.58
C GLU A 131 1.18 22.85 25.35
N ARG A 132 2.09 22.16 26.07
CA ARG A 132 3.53 22.28 25.87
C ARG A 132 3.97 21.94 24.46
N PHE A 133 3.20 21.12 23.74
CA PHE A 133 3.49 20.70 22.36
C PHE A 133 2.73 21.51 21.31
N SER A 134 1.88 22.47 21.70
CA SER A 134 1.10 23.26 20.73
C SER A 134 1.95 24.29 19.96
N SER A 135 3.14 24.64 20.47
CA SER A 135 4.08 25.52 19.77
C SER A 135 5.06 24.73 18.89
N PRO A 136 5.58 25.30 17.79
CA PRO A 136 6.62 24.67 16.98
C PRO A 136 7.84 24.22 17.79
N GLN A 137 8.28 25.02 18.77
CA GLN A 137 9.37 24.67 19.69
C GLN A 137 9.02 23.46 20.56
N GLY A 138 7.78 23.39 21.04
CA GLY A 138 7.25 22.23 21.77
C GLY A 138 7.25 20.95 20.94
N GLN A 139 6.85 21.04 19.66
CA GLN A 139 6.86 19.91 18.73
C GLN A 139 8.30 19.43 18.43
N CYS A 140 9.24 20.35 18.21
CA CYS A 140 10.67 20.03 18.06
C CYS A 140 11.23 19.38 19.33
N GLY A 141 10.89 19.89 20.52
CA GLY A 141 11.29 19.32 21.80
C GLY A 141 10.75 17.89 22.00
N LEU A 142 9.49 17.66 21.65
CA LEU A 142 8.87 16.33 21.66
C LEU A 142 9.57 15.35 20.73
N ALA A 143 9.94 15.80 19.52
CA ALA A 143 10.68 15.01 18.56
C ALA A 143 12.05 14.59 19.11
N ASN A 144 12.83 15.54 19.60
CA ASN A 144 14.16 15.31 20.15
C ASN A 144 14.10 14.37 21.37
N PHE A 145 13.19 14.64 22.32
CA PHE A 145 13.00 13.80 23.51
C PHE A 145 12.69 12.34 23.15
N ARG A 146 11.85 12.13 22.14
CA ARG A 146 11.47 10.78 21.70
C ARG A 146 12.57 10.06 20.92
N LEU A 147 13.35 10.79 20.12
CA LEU A 147 14.48 10.27 19.36
C LEU A 147 15.65 9.87 20.27
N GLU A 148 15.96 10.68 21.29
CA GLU A 148 17.09 10.44 22.19
C GLU A 148 16.82 9.33 23.22
N GLY A 149 15.58 9.21 23.70
CA GLY A 149 15.26 8.33 24.83
C GLY A 149 14.94 6.88 24.48
N ASN A 150 14.90 6.50 23.19
CA ASN A 150 14.28 5.23 22.73
C ASN A 150 12.85 4.99 23.25
N GLN A 151 12.22 6.00 23.88
CA GLN A 151 10.89 5.89 24.48
C GLN A 151 9.80 5.84 23.40
N MET A 152 10.11 6.35 22.20
CA MET A 152 9.25 6.22 21.04
C MET A 152 8.85 4.76 20.79
N TRP A 153 9.79 3.82 20.88
CA TRP A 153 9.57 2.39 20.61
C TRP A 153 8.62 1.72 21.60
N LYS A 154 8.53 2.24 22.82
CA LYS A 154 7.64 1.73 23.88
C LYS A 154 6.30 2.45 23.93
N SER A 155 6.14 3.49 23.11
CA SER A 155 4.90 4.23 23.06
C SER A 155 3.78 3.32 22.55
N PRO A 156 2.57 3.37 23.15
CA PRO A 156 1.40 2.64 22.63
C PRO A 156 1.18 2.87 21.13
N PHE A 157 1.57 4.05 20.62
CA PHE A 157 1.58 4.41 19.21
C PHE A 157 2.38 3.45 18.33
N ILE A 158 3.67 3.27 18.63
CA ILE A 158 4.52 2.37 17.85
C ILE A 158 4.03 0.92 17.97
N LEU A 159 3.55 0.51 19.15
CA LEU A 159 3.02 -0.84 19.36
C LEU A 159 1.72 -1.09 18.56
N GLN A 160 0.79 -0.15 18.50
CA GLN A 160 -0.45 -0.27 17.71
C GLN A 160 -0.15 -0.30 16.21
N THR A 161 0.77 0.55 15.78
CA THR A 161 1.27 0.60 14.41
C THR A 161 1.96 -0.71 14.01
N PHE A 162 2.78 -1.29 14.89
CA PHE A 162 3.33 -2.64 14.69
C PHE A 162 2.25 -3.72 14.68
N ALA A 163 1.29 -3.68 15.59
CA ALA A 163 0.19 -4.65 15.63
C ALA A 163 -0.62 -4.63 14.34
N ALA A 164 -0.91 -3.45 13.79
CA ALA A 164 -1.57 -3.30 12.49
C ALA A 164 -0.76 -3.90 11.34
N HIS A 165 0.56 -3.69 11.33
CA HIS A 165 1.45 -4.33 10.35
C HIS A 165 1.47 -5.86 10.49
N ILE A 166 1.66 -6.39 11.70
CA ILE A 166 1.65 -7.83 11.97
C ILE A 166 0.33 -8.47 11.55
N HIS A 167 -0.78 -7.80 11.81
CA HIS A 167 -2.09 -8.25 11.36
C HIS A 167 -2.22 -8.20 9.83
N PHE A 168 -1.72 -7.15 9.17
CA PHE A 168 -1.75 -7.04 7.71
C PHE A 168 -0.93 -8.13 7.01
N ILE A 169 0.23 -8.48 7.57
CA ILE A 169 1.07 -9.55 7.02
C ILE A 169 0.67 -10.95 7.53
N GLN A 170 -0.45 -11.08 8.24
CA GLN A 170 -0.94 -12.37 8.69
C GLN A 170 -1.27 -13.25 7.48
N GLY A 171 -0.68 -14.44 7.44
CA GLY A 171 -0.79 -15.35 6.27
C GLY A 171 0.32 -15.16 5.23
N ALA A 172 1.22 -14.19 5.41
CA ALA A 172 2.43 -14.07 4.61
C ALA A 172 3.28 -15.33 4.71
N MET A 173 3.78 -15.79 3.56
CA MET A 173 4.74 -16.89 3.51
C MET A 173 6.14 -16.40 3.90
N ASP A 174 6.95 -17.31 4.42
CA ASP A 174 8.39 -17.10 4.52
C ASP A 174 9.00 -17.28 3.13
N ILE A 175 9.63 -16.21 2.63
CA ILE A 175 10.31 -16.24 1.34
C ILE A 175 11.63 -17.01 1.54
N PRO A 176 11.82 -18.14 0.86
CA PRO A 176 13.03 -18.94 1.02
C PRO A 176 14.28 -18.14 0.65
N ILE A 177 15.33 -18.22 1.48
CA ILE A 177 16.61 -17.51 1.29
C ILE A 177 17.29 -17.89 -0.05
N ASN A 178 16.97 -19.06 -0.59
CA ASN A 178 17.51 -19.57 -1.85
C ASN A 178 16.86 -18.95 -3.11
N THR A 179 15.85 -18.09 -2.98
CA THR A 179 15.22 -17.38 -4.11
C THR A 179 16.10 -16.30 -4.73
N GLY A 180 17.30 -16.06 -4.18
CA GLY A 180 18.17 -14.96 -4.63
C GLY A 180 17.71 -13.59 -4.14
N LEU A 181 16.52 -13.50 -3.54
CA LEU A 181 16.06 -12.38 -2.73
C LEU A 181 16.92 -12.35 -1.48
N LYS A 182 18.06 -11.64 -1.56
CA LYS A 182 18.99 -11.50 -0.42
C LYS A 182 18.20 -11.03 0.78
N ASP A 183 18.08 -11.91 1.78
CA ASP A 183 17.57 -11.59 3.10
C ASP A 183 18.54 -10.61 3.76
N ARG A 184 18.38 -9.32 3.44
CA ARG A 184 19.15 -8.26 4.08
C ARG A 184 18.45 -7.91 5.39
N HIS A 185 18.54 -8.85 6.32
CA HIS A 185 18.13 -8.78 7.72
C HIS A 185 16.62 -8.98 7.97
N GLY A 186 16.29 -10.02 8.73
CA GLY A 186 14.94 -10.44 9.12
C GLY A 186 14.19 -9.51 10.09
N TYR A 187 14.39 -8.19 10.00
CA TYR A 187 13.64 -7.19 10.75
C TYR A 187 12.87 -6.28 9.79
N PRO A 188 11.60 -5.90 10.09
CA PRO A 188 10.79 -5.04 9.24
C PRO A 188 11.27 -3.58 9.33
N LYS A 189 12.46 -3.32 8.79
CA LYS A 189 13.14 -2.01 8.81
C LYS A 189 12.33 -0.94 8.11
N ALA A 190 11.62 -1.24 7.03
CA ALA A 190 10.76 -0.29 6.37
C ALA A 190 9.53 0.07 7.22
N ALA A 191 8.88 -0.89 7.91
CA ALA A 191 7.78 -0.53 8.82
C ALA A 191 8.25 0.37 9.97
N LEU A 192 9.45 0.06 10.50
CA LEU A 192 10.13 0.87 11.51
C LEU A 192 10.45 2.28 10.99
N SER A 193 11.04 2.37 9.79
CA SER A 193 11.39 3.62 9.14
C SER A 193 10.17 4.40 8.69
N LEU A 194 9.06 3.75 8.32
CA LEU A 194 7.79 4.40 7.96
C LEU A 194 7.17 5.07 9.18
N ALA A 195 7.20 4.39 10.34
CA ALA A 195 6.74 4.96 11.59
C ALA A 195 7.60 6.16 12.02
N GLY A 196 8.93 6.07 11.82
CA GLY A 196 9.86 7.17 12.01
C GLY A 196 9.63 8.33 11.05
N ALA A 197 9.49 8.06 9.75
CA ALA A 197 9.34 9.07 8.70
C ALA A 197 8.00 9.81 8.80
N ALA A 198 6.90 9.11 9.12
CA ALA A 198 5.61 9.75 9.38
C ALA A 198 5.69 10.72 10.57
N ALA A 199 6.51 10.40 11.59
CA ALA A 199 6.80 11.32 12.67
C ALA A 199 7.57 12.55 12.19
N CYS A 200 8.63 12.36 11.39
CA CYS A 200 9.45 13.45 10.88
C CYS A 200 8.72 14.39 9.90
N ILE A 201 7.93 13.85 8.96
CA ILE A 201 7.22 14.64 7.93
C ILE A 201 6.26 15.64 8.59
N GLN A 202 5.51 15.22 9.61
CA GLN A 202 4.59 16.09 10.35
C GLN A 202 5.32 17.24 11.05
N ILE A 203 6.52 16.98 11.60
CA ILE A 203 7.32 17.99 12.30
C ILE A 203 7.86 19.03 11.30
N THR A 204 8.33 18.59 10.13
CA THR A 204 8.83 19.51 9.10
C THR A 204 7.75 20.33 8.40
N SER A 205 6.50 19.88 8.34
CA SER A 205 5.40 20.66 7.76
C SER A 205 4.95 21.86 8.62
N PHE A 206 5.46 22.00 9.85
CA PHE A 206 5.20 23.14 10.73
C PHE A 206 6.40 24.09 10.90
N LEU A 207 7.51 23.82 10.20
CA LEU A 207 8.67 24.73 10.07
C LEU A 207 8.56 25.54 8.78
#